data_AF-A0A8J8H0Q6-F1
#
_entry.id   AF-A0A8J8H0Q6-F1
#
_cell.length_a   1.000
_cell.length_b   1.000
_cell.length_c   1.000
_cell.angle_alpha   90.00
_cell.angle_beta   90.00
_cell.angle_gamma   90.00
#
_symmetry.space_group_name_H-M   'P 1'
#
loop_
_entity.id
_entity.type
_entity.pdbx_description
1 polymer ?
#
loop_
_entity_poly.entity_id
_entity_poly.type
_entity_poly.pdbx_seq_one_letter_code
_entity_poly.pdbx_strand_id
1 'polypeptide(L)'
;MRPGPGELLHFSEDPTISVFHPHVATTARETGAYVWAVDDAHSPSYWFPRQCPRAMAWTGTHTDPADAARLLGPATTRVHVIEYDWL
;
A
#
# COMPACT_ATOMS: atom_id res chain seq x y z
N MET A 1 -3.82 -9.85 -2.45
CA MET A 1 -5.21 -9.57 -2.87
C MET A 1 -5.24 -8.27 -3.66
N ARG A 2 -6.03 -8.21 -4.71
CA ARG A 2 -6.29 -7.01 -5.52
C ARG A 2 -7.81 -6.85 -5.67
N PRO A 3 -8.37 -5.63 -5.61
CA PRO A 3 -9.78 -5.39 -5.85
C PRO A 3 -10.14 -5.61 -7.32
N GLY A 4 -11.40 -5.97 -7.59
CA GLY A 4 -11.98 -5.90 -8.92
C GLY A 4 -12.24 -4.45 -9.37
N PRO A 5 -12.72 -4.26 -10.61
CA PRO A 5 -13.04 -2.92 -11.13
C PRO A 5 -14.09 -2.20 -10.26
N GLY A 6 -13.76 -1.00 -9.79
CA GLY A 6 -14.63 -0.18 -8.94
C GLY A 6 -14.67 -0.59 -7.47
N GLU A 7 -13.99 -1.67 -7.08
CA GLU A 7 -13.87 -2.09 -5.69
C GLU A 7 -12.69 -1.39 -4.99
N LEU A 8 -12.83 -1.19 -3.68
CA LEU A 8 -11.76 -0.74 -2.80
C LEU A 8 -11.65 -1.74 -1.65
N LEU A 9 -10.43 -1.95 -1.16
CA LEU A 9 -10.16 -2.90 -0.08
C LEU A 9 -9.89 -2.18 1.24
N HIS A 10 -10.18 -2.86 2.34
CA HIS A 10 -9.64 -2.53 3.65
C HIS A 10 -8.70 -3.66 4.09
N PHE A 11 -7.52 -3.30 4.58
CA PHE A 11 -6.55 -4.26 5.10
C PHE A 11 -6.41 -4.09 6.61
N SER A 12 -6.70 -5.15 7.35
CA SER A 12 -6.63 -5.18 8.81
C SER A 12 -5.96 -6.48 9.26
N GLU A 13 -5.13 -6.38 10.29
CA GLU A 13 -4.59 -7.55 11.01
C GLU A 13 -5.53 -8.01 12.13
N ASP A 14 -6.56 -7.23 12.44
CA ASP A 14 -7.63 -7.62 13.35
C ASP A 14 -8.69 -8.38 12.55
N PRO A 15 -8.80 -9.73 12.71
CA PRO A 15 -9.79 -10.53 12.01
C PRO A 15 -11.19 -10.40 12.62
N THR A 16 -11.34 -9.72 13.76
CA THR A 16 -12.61 -9.56 14.48
C THR A 16 -13.38 -8.32 14.05
N ILE A 17 -12.77 -7.45 13.24
CA ILE A 17 -13.41 -6.23 12.76
C ILE A 17 -14.62 -6.56 11.89
N SER A 18 -15.80 -6.15 12.35
CA SER A 18 -17.08 -6.34 11.66
C SER A 18 -17.71 -5.02 11.21
N VAL A 19 -17.26 -3.89 11.76
CA VAL A 19 -17.75 -2.55 11.47
C VAL A 19 -16.57 -1.58 11.39
N PHE A 20 -16.55 -0.75 10.37
CA PHE A 20 -15.56 0.33 10.22
C PHE A 20 -16.09 1.61 10.84
N HIS A 21 -15.51 2.02 11.95
CA HIS A 21 -15.81 3.32 12.56
C HIS A 21 -14.91 4.41 11.95
N PRO A 22 -15.48 5.54 11.49
CA PRO A 22 -14.67 6.68 11.10
C PRO A 22 -13.75 7.12 12.24
N HIS A 23 -12.47 7.35 11.95
CA HIS A 23 -11.52 7.83 12.95
C HIS A 23 -10.63 8.92 12.36
N VAL A 24 -10.11 9.78 13.24
CA VAL A 24 -9.09 10.77 12.89
C VAL A 24 -7.74 10.09 13.04
N ALA A 25 -7.00 9.93 11.94
CA ALA A 25 -5.66 9.34 11.99
C ALA A 25 -4.71 10.25 12.78
N THR A 26 -3.76 9.68 13.53
CA THR A 26 -2.76 10.46 14.30
C THR A 26 -1.94 11.40 13.41
N THR A 27 -1.76 11.04 12.15
CA THR A 27 -1.04 11.82 11.14
C THR A 27 -1.94 12.69 10.27
N ALA A 28 -3.25 12.76 10.57
CA ALA A 28 -4.21 13.51 9.78
C ALA A 28 -3.88 15.01 9.79
N ARG A 29 -3.84 15.60 8.60
CA ARG A 29 -3.69 17.06 8.42
C ARG A 29 -5.02 17.79 8.37
N GLU A 30 -6.10 17.06 8.15
CA GLU A 30 -7.48 17.56 8.07
C GLU A 30 -8.29 17.06 9.28
N THR A 31 -9.31 17.83 9.67
CA THR A 31 -10.03 17.65 10.94
C THR A 31 -11.23 16.69 10.86
N GLY A 32 -11.26 15.77 9.89
CA GLY A 32 -12.37 14.83 9.69
C GLY A 32 -12.06 13.40 10.15
N ALA A 33 -13.09 12.70 10.63
CA ALA A 33 -13.03 11.26 10.87
C ALA A 33 -13.46 10.50 9.61
N TYR A 34 -12.64 9.54 9.16
CA TYR A 34 -12.86 8.81 7.91
C TYR A 34 -12.66 7.30 8.09
N VAL A 35 -13.26 6.54 7.18
CA VAL A 35 -12.86 5.15 6.92
C VAL A 35 -11.93 5.16 5.71
N TRP A 36 -10.81 4.46 5.82
CA TRP A 36 -9.82 4.36 4.76
C TRP A 36 -10.06 3.11 3.94
N ALA A 37 -9.99 3.28 2.62
CA ALA A 37 -10.04 2.21 1.65
C ALA A 37 -8.87 2.38 0.67
N VAL A 38 -8.42 1.25 0.12
CA VAL A 38 -7.19 1.15 -0.67
C VAL A 38 -7.55 0.64 -2.06
N ASP A 39 -7.10 1.36 -3.08
CA ASP A 39 -7.30 0.99 -4.47
C ASP A 39 -6.36 -0.15 -4.91
N ASP A 40 -6.49 -0.60 -6.16
CA ASP A 40 -5.62 -1.64 -6.72
C ASP A 40 -4.13 -1.26 -6.75
N ALA A 41 -3.81 -0.01 -7.10
CA ALA A 41 -2.44 0.45 -7.24
C ALA A 41 -1.70 0.46 -5.89
N HIS A 42 -2.41 0.76 -4.79
CA HIS A 42 -1.85 0.85 -3.45
C HIS A 42 -2.02 -0.43 -2.62
N SER A 43 -2.90 -1.35 -3.05
CA SER A 43 -3.15 -2.63 -2.36
C SER A 43 -1.86 -3.43 -2.05
N PRO A 44 -0.86 -3.53 -2.94
CA PRO A 44 0.39 -4.24 -2.64
C PRO A 44 1.12 -3.72 -1.40
N SER A 45 0.96 -2.44 -1.04
CA SER A 45 1.60 -1.85 0.13
C SER A 45 1.16 -2.48 1.46
N TYR A 46 0.02 -3.17 1.45
CA TYR A 46 -0.63 -3.76 2.61
C TYR A 46 -0.56 -5.30 2.61
N TRP A 47 0.24 -5.92 1.74
CA TRP A 47 0.38 -7.37 1.69
C TRP A 47 1.27 -7.96 2.78
N PHE A 48 2.09 -7.14 3.44
CA PHE A 48 2.95 -7.57 4.54
C PHE A 48 2.44 -7.05 5.89
N PRO A 49 2.67 -7.77 7.00
CA PRO A 49 2.23 -7.37 8.34
C PRO A 49 2.64 -5.94 8.66
N ARG A 50 1.81 -5.16 9.37
CA ARG A 50 1.98 -3.71 9.56
C ARG A 50 3.37 -3.33 10.09
N GLN A 51 3.92 -4.14 10.97
CA GLN A 51 5.22 -3.89 11.61
C GLN A 51 6.42 -4.33 10.77
N CYS A 52 6.21 -4.99 9.64
CA CYS A 52 7.27 -5.37 8.70
C CYS A 52 7.95 -4.11 8.13
N PRO A 53 9.25 -3.88 8.43
CA PRO A 53 10.01 -2.80 7.81
C PRO A 53 10.11 -3.08 6.31
N ARG A 54 9.69 -2.10 5.51
CA ARG A 54 9.61 -2.25 4.07
C ARG A 54 9.98 -0.97 3.34
N ALA A 55 10.64 -1.14 2.21
CA ALA A 55 10.82 -0.10 1.20
C ALA A 55 10.12 -0.57 -0.08
N MET A 56 9.35 0.33 -0.69
CA MET A 56 8.57 0.01 -1.89
C MET A 56 8.75 1.11 -2.91
N ALA A 57 8.90 0.72 -4.17
CA ALA A 57 8.98 1.65 -5.28
C ALA A 57 8.23 1.08 -6.48
N TRP A 58 7.54 1.94 -7.23
CA TRP A 58 6.81 1.55 -8.44
C TRP A 58 6.72 2.72 -9.41
N THR A 59 6.50 2.40 -10.69
CA THR A 59 6.32 3.39 -11.75
C THR A 59 4.96 4.10 -11.64
N GLY A 60 4.95 5.41 -11.83
CA GLY A 60 3.75 6.24 -12.01
C GLY A 60 3.79 7.02 -13.33
N THR A 61 2.77 7.86 -13.56
CA THR A 61 2.60 8.62 -14.81
C THR A 61 3.73 9.61 -15.11
N HIS A 62 4.51 9.99 -14.09
CA HIS A 62 5.62 10.93 -14.20
C HIS A 62 6.98 10.27 -13.95
N THR A 63 7.05 8.95 -13.93
CA THR A 63 8.32 8.24 -13.73
C THR A 63 9.15 8.29 -15.00
N ASP A 64 10.39 8.74 -14.87
CA ASP A 64 11.36 8.69 -15.96
C ASP A 64 11.76 7.23 -16.28
N PRO A 65 11.72 6.80 -17.55
CA PRO A 65 12.03 5.42 -17.92
C PRO A 65 13.48 4.98 -17.58
N ALA A 66 14.45 5.88 -17.64
CA ALA A 66 15.83 5.58 -17.28
C ALA A 66 15.99 5.41 -15.77
N ASP A 67 15.31 6.23 -14.97
CA ASP A 67 15.27 6.04 -13.53
C ASP A 67 14.55 4.76 -13.13
N ALA A 68 13.44 4.41 -13.79
CA ALA A 68 12.77 3.12 -13.56
C ALA A 68 13.70 1.94 -13.83
N ALA A 69 14.39 1.94 -14.98
CA ALA A 69 15.34 0.87 -15.32
C ALA A 69 16.50 0.77 -14.32
N ARG A 70 16.99 1.91 -13.81
CA ARG A 70 18.09 1.99 -12.84
C ARG A 70 17.69 1.58 -11.43
N LEU A 71 16.51 1.98 -10.97
CA LEU A 71 16.07 1.80 -9.58
C LEU A 71 15.24 0.53 -9.36
N LEU A 72 14.38 0.18 -10.32
CA LEU A 72 13.49 -0.99 -10.22
C LEU A 72 14.09 -2.21 -10.94
N GLY A 73 14.95 -1.97 -11.92
CA GLY A 73 15.48 -3.01 -12.80
C GLY A 73 14.73 -3.09 -14.14
N PRO A 74 15.32 -3.78 -15.13
CA PRO A 74 14.75 -3.90 -16.46
C PRO A 74 13.41 -4.63 -16.42
N ALA A 75 12.45 -4.17 -17.22
CA ALA A 75 11.09 -4.72 -17.34
C ALA A 75 10.31 -4.85 -16.00
N THR A 76 10.72 -4.12 -14.97
CA THR A 76 10.09 -4.15 -13.65
C THR A 76 9.31 -2.86 -13.39
N THR A 77 8.05 -2.99 -13.00
CA THR A 77 7.17 -1.83 -12.70
C THR A 77 7.03 -1.56 -11.21
N ARG A 78 7.47 -2.51 -10.36
CA ARG A 78 7.32 -2.45 -8.91
C ARG A 78 8.31 -3.36 -8.21
N VAL A 79 8.94 -2.86 -7.15
CA VAL A 79 9.82 -3.59 -6.24
C VAL A 79 9.33 -3.41 -4.81
N HIS A 80 9.39 -4.48 -4.04
CA HIS A 80 9.16 -4.49 -2.59
C HIS A 80 10.39 -5.12 -1.94
N VAL A 81 10.98 -4.40 -1.00
CA VAL A 81 12.09 -4.89 -0.19
C VAL A 81 11.59 -4.92 1.25
N ILE A 82 11.74 -6.07 1.89
CA ILE A 82 11.41 -6.29 3.30
C ILE A 82 12.65 -6.84 4.01
N GLU A 83 12.69 -6.71 5.34
CA GLU A 83 13.68 -7.44 6.14
C GLU A 83 13.47 -8.95 6.04
N TYR A 84 14.56 -9.70 5.93
CA TYR A 84 14.52 -11.15 5.68
C TYR A 84 13.83 -11.94 6.78
N ASP A 85 13.93 -11.50 8.03
CA ASP A 85 13.32 -12.13 9.21
C ASP A 85 11.78 -12.13 9.19
N TRP A 86 11.15 -11.49 8.19
CA TRP A 86 9.71 -11.46 7.96
C TRP A 86 9.21 -12.47 6.90
N LEU A 87 10.11 -13.31 6.35
CA LEU A 87 9.77 -14.45 5.49
C LEU A 87 9.55 -15.73 6.32
#